data_AF-A0A960VIV6-F1
#
_entry.id   AF-A0A960VIV6-F1
#
_cell.length_a   1.000
_cell.length_b   1.000
_cell.length_c   1.000
_cell.angle_alpha   90.00
_cell.angle_beta   90.00
_cell.angle_gamma   90.00
#
_symmetry.space_group_name_H-M   'P 1'
#
loop_
_entity.id
_entity.type
_entity.pdbx_description
1 polymer ?
#
loop_
_entity_poly.entity_id
_entity_poly.type
_entity_poly.pdbx_seq_one_letter_code
_entity_poly.pdbx_strand_id
1 'polypeptide(L)'
;MNDDKTWLIEAGDVLEVMTPDRKPTQPAPRPRAEVKIGNIPPAPASQRPALAATGVPIRPLTAVATPGEPAPRRKKPAPPAKGKLQFAPLALLTYVLGPLALFLTPRGRRQKGWVAVAGLAVGATALLAGLGFDGIVDASRPATVWAWLGLVVLAVAGGFTAWARALHLIGAEGIPSVNKLPWWVRRAWTVSGLGLVAPGSGLLMSGRAGRAALVLWGAWPVVAAAVLLRNGLSLWRHHETAGWLADHGVLLERGLIAVAAVVALGFLGYVAQALEGVRQVMVEPGLKTRVKGDYYAVAVMAFALALVVVANPAQLARQIDTGGHILREEGFRAIPLELSLLSARLDPARVEYALQAMDLYSELGAHEQADAMRAQLDANLGRYVALVQREAVSEFGLARAEPTRTRPARAAAVETPVQVRTEPTRTVETAAPAVEVTAAPPAEPVVEKIEPLPVGLNATWYLGAMMKGARGSAPDSSAPGK
;
A
#
# COMPACT_ATOMS: atom_id res chain seq x y z
N MET A 1 45.23 26.92 18.75
CA MET A 1 44.15 27.67 19.41
C MET A 1 43.02 27.88 18.41
N ASN A 2 42.15 26.89 18.30
CA ASN A 2 40.71 27.08 18.08
C ASN A 2 40.05 25.74 18.39
N ASP A 3 38.98 25.80 19.17
CA ASP A 3 38.52 24.74 20.07
C ASP A 3 37.74 23.62 19.37
N ASP A 4 38.22 22.39 19.57
CA ASP A 4 37.47 21.14 19.43
C ASP A 4 36.45 21.00 20.57
N LYS A 5 35.16 20.87 20.23
CA LYS A 5 34.15 20.30 21.13
C LYS A 5 33.26 19.31 20.40
N THR A 6 33.76 18.10 20.30
CA THR A 6 33.01 16.88 20.03
C THR A 6 32.28 16.47 21.32
N TRP A 7 30.96 16.35 21.30
CA TRP A 7 30.21 15.67 22.37
C TRP A 7 29.70 14.34 21.82
N LEU A 8 30.39 13.27 22.23
CA LEU A 8 29.86 11.91 22.29
C LEU A 8 28.78 11.88 23.37
N ILE A 9 27.63 11.26 23.07
CA ILE A 9 26.70 10.77 24.10
C ILE A 9 26.55 9.28 23.87
N GLU A 10 27.18 8.51 24.76
CA GLU A 10 27.00 7.08 24.93
C GLU A 10 25.58 6.76 25.40
N ALA A 11 25.04 5.68 24.85
CA ALA A 11 23.83 5.03 25.31
C ALA A 11 24.21 4.02 26.41
N GLY A 12 23.68 4.18 27.61
CA GLY A 12 23.77 3.18 28.67
C GLY A 12 23.39 3.72 30.04
N ASP A 13 22.44 3.05 30.69
CA ASP A 13 22.09 3.10 32.12
C ASP A 13 21.56 4.40 32.75
N VAL A 14 20.22 4.49 32.86
CA VAL A 14 19.57 4.87 34.13
C VAL A 14 18.28 4.04 34.30
N LEU A 15 18.41 2.97 35.07
CA LEU A 15 17.32 2.24 35.73
C LEU A 15 17.05 2.90 37.09
N GLU A 16 15.76 2.99 37.46
CA GLU A 16 15.22 3.13 38.83
C GLU A 16 15.67 4.32 39.72
N VAL A 17 14.78 5.31 39.91
CA VAL A 17 14.33 5.79 41.24
C VAL A 17 12.90 6.37 41.15
N MET A 18 11.97 5.70 41.85
CA MET A 18 10.77 6.17 42.60
C MET A 18 10.41 7.68 42.56
N THR A 19 9.18 8.23 42.52
CA THR A 19 7.77 7.90 42.87
C THR A 19 6.93 9.20 42.58
N PRO A 20 5.62 9.38 42.88
CA PRO A 20 4.47 8.47 42.95
C PRO A 20 3.25 8.94 42.10
N ASP A 21 2.39 7.95 41.79
CA ASP A 21 0.92 7.96 41.77
C ASP A 21 0.15 9.31 41.67
N ARG A 22 -0.48 9.55 40.52
CA ARG A 22 -1.74 10.31 40.42
C ARG A 22 -2.76 9.52 39.60
N LYS A 23 -3.55 8.72 40.30
CA LYS A 23 -4.79 8.13 39.77
C LYS A 23 -5.80 9.23 39.43
N PRO A 24 -6.51 9.13 38.29
CA PRO A 24 -7.64 10.00 38.01
C PRO A 24 -8.79 9.67 38.96
N THR A 25 -9.27 10.70 39.64
CA THR A 25 -10.39 10.67 40.60
C THR A 25 -11.64 10.08 39.94
N GLN A 26 -12.06 8.90 40.40
CA GLN A 26 -13.39 8.36 40.13
C GLN A 26 -14.45 9.21 40.86
N PRO A 27 -15.59 9.53 40.23
CA PRO A 27 -16.71 10.12 40.93
C PRO A 27 -17.29 9.12 41.94
N ALA A 28 -17.53 9.61 43.15
CA ALA A 28 -17.96 8.83 44.31
C ALA A 28 -19.20 7.94 44.01
N PRO A 29 -19.22 6.68 44.48
CA PRO A 29 -20.42 5.86 44.46
C PRO A 29 -21.47 6.44 45.40
N ARG A 30 -22.70 6.60 44.90
CA ARG A 30 -23.86 6.96 45.71
C ARG A 30 -24.09 5.90 46.80
N PRO A 31 -24.44 6.29 48.04
CA PRO A 31 -24.76 5.34 49.08
C PRO A 31 -25.98 4.50 48.65
N ARG A 32 -25.76 3.19 48.52
CA ARG A 32 -26.81 2.19 48.43
C ARG A 32 -27.45 2.12 49.80
N ALA A 33 -28.71 2.53 49.91
CA ALA A 33 -29.52 2.23 51.09
C ALA A 33 -29.62 0.71 51.24
N GLU A 34 -29.09 0.20 52.34
CA GLU A 34 -29.33 -1.17 52.80
C GLU A 34 -30.83 -1.34 53.04
N VAL A 35 -31.50 -2.05 52.13
CA VAL A 35 -32.81 -2.62 52.41
C VAL A 35 -32.57 -3.84 53.29
N LYS A 36 -32.70 -3.65 54.60
CA LYS A 36 -32.85 -4.75 55.58
C LYS A 36 -34.10 -5.54 55.20
N ILE A 37 -33.92 -6.70 54.56
CA ILE A 37 -34.97 -7.70 54.40
C ILE A 37 -35.14 -8.36 55.76
N GLY A 38 -36.01 -7.78 56.58
CA GLY A 38 -36.50 -8.37 57.82
C GLY A 38 -37.81 -9.09 57.55
N ASN A 39 -37.81 -10.40 57.83
CA ASN A 39 -38.93 -11.29 58.14
C ASN A 39 -40.31 -10.96 57.53
N ILE A 40 -40.67 -11.73 56.52
CA ILE A 40 -42.05 -11.87 56.01
C ILE A 40 -42.80 -12.84 56.93
N PRO A 41 -43.85 -12.42 57.66
CA PRO A 41 -44.83 -13.34 58.24
C PRO A 41 -45.88 -13.72 57.19
N PRO A 42 -46.49 -14.92 57.28
CA PRO A 42 -47.48 -15.37 56.31
C PRO A 42 -48.76 -14.56 56.44
N ALA A 43 -49.38 -14.30 55.28
CA ALA A 43 -50.64 -13.59 55.16
C ALA A 43 -51.78 -14.29 55.91
N PRO A 44 -52.72 -13.51 56.45
CA PRO A 44 -54.12 -13.93 56.46
C PRO A 44 -55.04 -12.92 55.77
N ALA A 45 -56.22 -13.47 55.46
CA ALA A 45 -57.22 -12.98 54.53
C ALA A 45 -58.01 -11.74 54.98
N SER A 46 -58.67 -11.15 53.99
CA SER A 46 -59.93 -10.39 54.05
C SER A 46 -60.00 -9.15 54.95
N GLN A 47 -60.25 -7.98 54.35
CA GLN A 47 -61.43 -7.13 54.59
C GLN A 47 -61.28 -5.78 53.85
N ARG A 48 -62.29 -5.42 53.04
CA ARG A 48 -62.67 -4.02 52.74
C ARG A 48 -63.36 -3.43 53.99
N PRO A 49 -63.70 -2.13 54.13
CA PRO A 49 -63.41 -0.91 53.32
C PRO A 49 -63.00 0.33 54.19
N ALA A 50 -62.93 1.51 53.54
CA ALA A 50 -63.33 2.84 54.04
C ALA A 50 -62.26 3.86 54.49
N LEU A 51 -62.24 4.95 53.69
CA LEU A 51 -62.22 6.39 54.03
C LEU A 51 -61.09 7.06 54.85
N ALA A 52 -60.78 8.27 54.34
CA ALA A 52 -60.20 9.45 55.00
C ALA A 52 -58.71 9.34 55.37
N ALA A 53 -57.89 10.39 55.35
CA ALA A 53 -57.88 11.75 54.80
C ALA A 53 -56.45 12.26 55.07
N THR A 54 -56.12 13.47 54.61
CA THR A 54 -54.82 14.17 54.71
C THR A 54 -53.78 13.66 53.69
N GLY A 55 -53.24 14.47 52.77
CA GLY A 55 -53.13 15.92 52.71
C GLY A 55 -51.64 16.26 52.59
N VAL A 56 -51.29 16.98 51.51
CA VAL A 56 -50.01 17.65 51.18
C VAL A 56 -49.25 17.02 49.99
N PRO A 57 -49.44 17.55 48.77
CA PRO A 57 -48.50 17.34 47.67
C PRO A 57 -47.35 18.37 47.73
N ILE A 58 -46.13 17.90 47.97
CA ILE A 58 -44.93 18.72 47.82
C ILE A 58 -44.61 18.85 46.32
N ARG A 59 -44.74 20.08 45.85
CA ARG A 59 -44.42 20.56 44.50
C ARG A 59 -42.94 20.94 44.43
N PRO A 60 -42.09 20.35 43.57
CA PRO A 60 -40.79 20.93 43.29
C PRO A 60 -40.90 21.97 42.18
N LEU A 61 -40.83 23.23 42.62
CA LEU A 61 -40.17 24.39 42.01
C LEU A 61 -39.92 24.33 40.50
N THR A 62 -40.82 25.01 39.79
CA THR A 62 -40.59 25.73 38.54
C THR A 62 -39.28 26.51 38.58
N ALA A 63 -38.32 26.11 37.74
CA ALA A 63 -37.24 26.98 37.32
C ALA A 63 -37.84 28.20 36.60
N VAL A 64 -37.51 29.38 37.11
CA VAL A 64 -37.88 30.68 36.57
C VAL A 64 -37.28 30.80 35.17
N ALA A 65 -38.14 30.64 34.16
CA ALA A 65 -37.82 30.96 32.78
C ALA A 65 -37.78 32.49 32.66
N THR A 66 -36.62 33.02 32.29
CA THR A 66 -36.45 34.40 31.83
C THR A 66 -37.38 34.65 30.64
N PRO A 67 -38.27 35.66 30.69
CA PRO A 67 -39.11 36.03 29.56
C PRO A 67 -38.28 36.91 28.61
N GLY A 68 -37.96 36.41 27.41
CA GLY A 68 -37.42 37.31 26.38
C GLY A 68 -36.82 36.67 25.14
N GLU A 69 -36.29 35.45 25.20
CA GLU A 69 -35.62 34.87 24.03
C GLU A 69 -36.55 33.85 23.34
N PRO A 70 -37.03 34.13 22.11
CA PRO A 70 -37.86 33.20 21.36
C PRO A 70 -37.04 31.95 21.11
N ALA A 71 -37.37 30.87 21.84
CA ALA A 71 -36.75 29.57 21.69
C ALA A 71 -36.61 29.25 20.19
N PRO A 72 -35.39 28.94 19.70
CA PRO A 72 -35.16 28.72 18.28
C PRO A 72 -36.15 27.66 17.82
N ARG A 73 -37.11 28.06 16.98
CA ARG A 73 -38.12 27.18 16.37
C ARG A 73 -37.36 25.98 15.83
N ARG A 74 -37.39 24.85 16.55
CA ARG A 74 -36.91 23.56 16.06
C ARG A 74 -37.72 23.31 14.81
N LYS A 75 -37.12 23.56 13.64
CA LYS A 75 -37.72 23.26 12.34
C LYS A 75 -38.11 21.79 12.40
N LYS A 76 -39.42 21.53 12.40
CA LYS A 76 -39.94 20.16 12.30
C LYS A 76 -39.25 19.51 11.10
N PRO A 77 -38.58 18.36 11.26
CA PRO A 77 -37.97 17.67 10.13
C PRO A 77 -39.06 17.43 9.09
N ALA A 78 -38.80 17.83 7.86
CA ALA A 78 -39.74 17.69 6.75
C ALA A 78 -40.23 16.23 6.69
N PRO A 79 -41.53 15.99 6.45
CA PRO A 79 -42.07 14.65 6.37
C PRO A 79 -41.30 13.83 5.32
N PRO A 80 -40.96 12.56 5.61
CA PRO A 80 -40.21 11.73 4.68
C PRO A 80 -41.02 11.57 3.39
N ALA A 81 -40.46 12.05 2.28
CA ALA A 81 -41.08 11.94 0.97
C ALA A 81 -41.45 10.47 0.69
N LYS A 82 -42.70 10.23 0.27
CA LYS A 82 -43.29 8.91 0.04
C LYS A 82 -42.75 8.20 -1.23
N GLY A 83 -41.43 8.19 -1.44
CA GLY A 83 -40.77 7.46 -2.55
C GLY A 83 -40.03 6.23 -2.03
N LYS A 84 -40.75 5.15 -1.68
CA LYS A 84 -40.20 4.02 -0.91
C LYS A 84 -39.36 2.97 -1.69
N LEU A 85 -39.15 3.10 -3.00
CA LEU A 85 -38.47 2.07 -3.81
C LEU A 85 -37.36 2.59 -4.74
N GLN A 86 -37.08 3.89 -4.76
CA GLN A 86 -36.17 4.46 -5.77
C GLN A 86 -34.69 4.42 -5.39
N PHE A 87 -34.33 4.14 -4.13
CA PHE A 87 -32.94 4.24 -3.69
C PHE A 87 -32.01 3.19 -4.34
N ALA A 88 -32.39 1.91 -4.34
CA ALA A 88 -31.56 0.84 -4.89
C ALA A 88 -31.25 1.02 -6.39
N PRO A 89 -32.24 1.26 -7.28
CA PRO A 89 -31.94 1.51 -8.69
C PRO A 89 -31.15 2.81 -8.90
N LEU A 90 -31.41 3.86 -8.11
CA LEU A 90 -30.66 5.11 -8.17
C LEU A 90 -29.19 4.91 -7.78
N ALA A 91 -28.92 4.17 -6.70
CA ALA A 91 -27.57 3.83 -6.26
C ALA A 91 -26.83 2.99 -7.31
N LEU A 92 -27.48 1.98 -7.89
CA LEU A 92 -26.90 1.19 -8.98
C LEU A 92 -26.56 2.07 -10.19
N LEU A 93 -27.51 2.87 -10.65
CA LEU A 93 -27.30 3.82 -11.76
C LEU A 93 -26.16 4.80 -11.47
N THR A 94 -25.95 5.17 -10.20
CA THR A 94 -24.87 6.07 -9.80
C THR A 94 -23.49 5.45 -9.96
N TYR A 95 -23.38 4.15 -9.70
CA TYR A 95 -22.14 3.42 -9.95
C TYR A 95 -21.91 3.17 -11.45
N VAL A 96 -22.97 2.92 -12.21
CA VAL A 96 -22.87 2.70 -13.67
C VAL A 96 -22.55 3.98 -14.43
N LEU A 97 -23.19 5.10 -14.09
CA LEU A 97 -23.01 6.38 -14.79
C LEU A 97 -21.78 7.16 -14.31
N GLY A 98 -21.17 6.73 -13.21
CA GLY A 98 -19.97 7.36 -12.65
C GLY A 98 -20.14 8.86 -12.39
N PRO A 99 -19.28 9.73 -12.96
CA PRO A 99 -19.38 11.18 -12.78
C PRO A 99 -20.69 11.80 -13.31
N LEU A 100 -21.34 11.17 -14.31
CA LEU A 100 -22.62 11.64 -14.84
C LEU A 100 -23.78 11.43 -13.86
N ALA A 101 -23.59 10.67 -12.78
CA ALA A 101 -24.61 10.49 -11.76
C ALA A 101 -25.04 11.79 -11.06
N LEU A 102 -24.23 12.87 -11.15
CA LEU A 102 -24.64 14.20 -10.68
C LEU A 102 -25.96 14.68 -11.31
N PHE A 103 -26.23 14.30 -12.56
CA PHE A 103 -27.46 14.66 -13.27
C PHE A 103 -28.71 13.95 -12.75
N LEU A 104 -28.54 12.80 -12.06
CA LEU A 104 -29.67 12.05 -11.50
C LEU A 104 -30.31 12.77 -10.30
N THR A 105 -29.54 13.56 -9.55
CA THR A 105 -30.05 14.25 -8.37
C THR A 105 -30.56 15.66 -8.72
N PRO A 106 -31.74 16.08 -8.22
CA PRO A 106 -32.21 17.46 -8.39
C PRO A 106 -31.23 18.49 -7.82
N ARG A 107 -30.54 18.16 -6.72
CA ARG A 107 -29.52 19.02 -6.11
C ARG A 107 -28.26 19.13 -6.97
N GLY A 108 -27.79 18.03 -7.55
CA GLY A 108 -26.63 18.03 -8.45
C GLY A 108 -26.88 18.89 -9.68
N ARG A 109 -28.06 18.75 -10.31
CA ARG A 109 -28.45 19.56 -11.49
C ARG A 109 -28.47 21.07 -11.24
N ARG A 110 -28.77 21.51 -10.01
CA ARG A 110 -28.78 22.94 -9.66
C ARG A 110 -27.39 23.52 -9.46
N GLN A 111 -26.37 22.70 -9.23
CA GLN A 111 -25.00 23.14 -8.99
C GLN A 111 -24.21 23.19 -10.30
N LYS A 112 -24.38 24.27 -11.07
CA LYS A 112 -23.75 24.47 -12.40
C LYS A 112 -22.24 24.18 -12.41
N GLY A 113 -21.51 24.58 -11.37
CA GLY A 113 -20.07 24.31 -11.26
C GLY A 113 -19.71 22.82 -11.24
N TRP A 114 -20.46 22.00 -10.49
CA TRP A 114 -20.22 20.55 -10.42
C TRP A 114 -20.59 19.84 -11.73
N VAL A 115 -21.64 20.32 -12.41
CA VAL A 115 -22.02 19.85 -13.74
C VAL A 115 -20.91 20.12 -14.75
N ALA A 116 -20.31 21.31 -14.72
CA ALA A 116 -19.19 21.65 -15.58
C ALA A 116 -17.96 20.76 -15.31
N VAL A 117 -17.61 20.54 -14.04
CA VAL A 117 -16.49 19.64 -13.66
C VAL A 117 -16.74 18.21 -14.17
N ALA A 118 -17.95 17.67 -14.00
CA ALA A 118 -18.29 16.35 -14.50
C ALA A 118 -18.23 16.25 -16.02
N GLY A 119 -18.78 17.25 -16.73
CA GLY A 119 -18.75 17.33 -18.18
C GLY A 119 -17.33 17.44 -18.73
N LEU A 120 -16.49 18.29 -18.13
CA LEU A 120 -15.08 18.43 -18.50
C LEU A 120 -14.29 17.14 -18.24
N ALA A 121 -14.48 16.49 -17.09
CA ALA A 121 -13.80 15.25 -16.78
C ALA A 121 -14.17 14.11 -17.76
N VAL A 122 -15.46 13.96 -18.06
CA VAL A 122 -15.94 12.96 -19.03
C VAL A 122 -15.46 13.28 -20.44
N GLY A 123 -15.56 14.55 -20.86
CA GLY A 123 -15.09 15.00 -22.16
C GLY A 123 -13.59 14.79 -22.34
N ALA A 124 -12.79 15.15 -21.33
CA ALA A 124 -11.35 14.92 -21.33
C ALA A 124 -11.01 13.43 -21.36
N THR A 125 -11.69 12.59 -20.57
CA THR A 125 -11.47 11.14 -20.57
C THR A 125 -11.85 10.51 -21.91
N ALA A 126 -12.96 10.93 -22.51
CA ALA A 126 -13.40 10.46 -23.83
C ALA A 126 -12.44 10.90 -24.95
N LEU A 127 -11.94 12.14 -24.88
CA LEU A 127 -10.92 12.65 -25.80
C LEU A 127 -9.62 11.86 -25.67
N LEU A 128 -9.13 11.62 -24.45
CA LEU A 128 -7.95 10.81 -24.18
C LEU A 128 -8.10 9.37 -24.68
N ALA A 129 -9.27 8.76 -24.49
CA ALA A 129 -9.57 7.41 -24.97
C ALA A 129 -9.70 7.34 -26.50
N GLY A 130 -10.29 8.37 -27.12
CA GLY A 130 -10.54 8.41 -28.57
C GLY A 130 -9.30 8.75 -29.39
N LEU A 131 -8.47 9.68 -28.92
CA LEU A 131 -7.20 10.01 -29.58
C LEU A 131 -6.11 8.98 -29.27
N GLY A 132 -6.21 8.29 -28.14
CA GLY A 132 -5.15 7.40 -27.66
C GLY A 132 -3.90 8.16 -27.22
N PHE A 133 -2.91 7.44 -26.72
CA PHE A 133 -1.60 8.02 -26.38
C PHE A 133 -0.89 8.52 -27.64
N ASP A 134 -0.82 7.67 -28.68
CA ASP A 134 -0.07 7.94 -29.91
C ASP A 134 -0.65 9.09 -30.74
N GLY A 135 -1.96 9.38 -30.62
CA GLY A 135 -2.59 10.48 -31.35
C GLY A 135 -2.40 11.86 -30.71
N ILE A 136 -2.00 11.94 -29.44
CA ILE A 136 -1.79 13.21 -28.72
C ILE A 136 -0.30 13.52 -28.59
N VAL A 137 0.51 12.47 -28.42
CA VAL A 137 1.91 12.59 -28.04
C VAL A 137 2.78 12.54 -29.29
N ASP A 138 3.23 13.71 -29.72
CA ASP A 138 4.14 13.88 -30.87
C ASP A 138 5.58 13.57 -30.45
N ALA A 139 6.20 12.57 -31.10
CA ALA A 139 7.59 12.14 -30.89
C ALA A 139 8.60 13.30 -30.84
N SER A 140 8.31 14.39 -31.55
CA SER A 140 9.19 15.55 -31.64
C SER A 140 9.12 16.51 -30.43
N ARG A 141 8.15 16.34 -29.52
CA ARG A 141 7.88 17.31 -28.44
C ARG A 141 7.69 16.65 -27.08
N PRO A 142 8.76 16.48 -26.27
CA PRO A 142 8.67 15.82 -24.96
C PRO A 142 7.72 16.53 -23.98
N ALA A 143 7.51 17.84 -24.13
CA ALA A 143 6.54 18.60 -23.33
C ALA A 143 5.08 18.10 -23.50
N THR A 144 4.75 17.47 -24.63
CA THR A 144 3.40 16.94 -24.89
C THR A 144 3.07 15.74 -24.00
N VAL A 145 4.07 14.93 -23.65
CA VAL A 145 3.91 13.80 -22.72
C VAL A 145 3.50 14.30 -21.34
N TRP A 146 4.20 15.29 -20.79
CA TRP A 146 3.90 15.84 -19.48
C TRP A 146 2.54 16.55 -19.45
N ALA A 147 2.19 17.25 -20.52
CA ALA A 147 0.86 17.84 -20.68
C ALA A 147 -0.24 16.76 -20.72
N TRP A 148 -0.02 15.67 -21.46
CA TRP A 148 -0.93 14.53 -21.51
C TRP A 148 -1.08 13.87 -20.14
N LEU A 149 0.04 13.60 -19.44
CA LEU A 149 0.04 13.04 -18.08
C LEU A 149 -0.74 13.93 -17.11
N GLY A 150 -0.48 15.23 -17.13
CA GLY A 150 -1.22 16.22 -16.33
C GLY A 150 -2.71 16.21 -16.64
N LEU A 151 -3.08 16.15 -17.93
CA LEU A 151 -4.47 16.09 -18.36
C LEU A 151 -5.16 14.79 -17.90
N VAL A 152 -4.50 13.64 -17.99
CA VAL A 152 -5.00 12.35 -17.48
C VAL A 152 -5.25 12.43 -15.98
N VAL A 153 -4.28 12.91 -15.21
CA VAL A 153 -4.41 13.04 -13.75
C VAL A 153 -5.57 13.97 -13.38
N LEU A 154 -5.67 15.13 -14.04
CA LEU A 154 -6.75 16.08 -13.81
C LEU A 154 -8.13 15.53 -14.20
N ALA A 155 -8.23 14.83 -15.34
CA ALA A 155 -9.47 14.22 -15.80
C ALA A 155 -9.95 13.13 -14.84
N VAL A 156 -9.05 12.24 -14.41
CA VAL A 156 -9.35 11.17 -13.44
C VAL A 156 -9.74 11.77 -12.08
N ALA A 157 -8.94 12.69 -11.54
CA ALA A 157 -9.23 13.32 -10.26
C ALA A 157 -10.57 14.10 -10.28
N GLY A 158 -10.82 14.86 -11.35
CA GLY A 158 -12.07 15.59 -11.55
C GLY A 158 -13.28 14.66 -11.65
N GLY A 159 -13.15 13.57 -12.41
CA GLY A 159 -14.19 12.55 -12.58
C GLY A 159 -14.55 11.87 -11.26
N PHE A 160 -13.55 11.42 -10.51
CA PHE A 160 -13.78 10.80 -9.19
C PHE A 160 -14.31 11.78 -8.15
N THR A 161 -13.91 13.06 -8.21
CA THR A 161 -14.46 14.10 -7.32
C THR A 161 -15.94 14.34 -7.62
N ALA A 162 -16.31 14.45 -8.90
CA ALA A 162 -17.71 14.56 -9.32
C ALA A 162 -18.53 13.32 -8.92
N TRP A 163 -17.96 12.12 -9.10
CA TRP A 163 -18.61 10.86 -8.77
C TRP A 163 -18.80 10.69 -7.25
N ALA A 164 -17.77 10.98 -6.44
CA ALA A 164 -17.87 11.00 -4.99
C ALA A 164 -18.92 11.99 -4.49
N ARG A 165 -19.01 13.17 -5.13
CA ARG A 165 -20.02 14.17 -4.81
C ARG A 165 -21.43 13.68 -5.13
N ALA A 166 -21.65 13.05 -6.27
CA ALA A 166 -22.94 12.43 -6.61
C ALA A 166 -23.36 11.42 -5.53
N LEU A 167 -22.43 10.53 -5.16
CA LEU A 167 -22.65 9.51 -4.14
C LEU A 167 -23.05 10.11 -2.78
N HIS A 168 -22.37 11.18 -2.38
CA HIS A 168 -22.67 11.90 -1.15
C HIS A 168 -24.07 12.54 -1.19
N LEU A 169 -24.45 13.18 -2.30
CA LEU A 169 -25.75 13.82 -2.46
C LEU A 169 -26.89 12.80 -2.41
N ILE A 170 -26.72 11.65 -3.05
CA ILE A 170 -27.72 10.56 -3.05
C ILE A 170 -27.91 10.01 -1.65
N GLY A 171 -26.83 9.81 -0.91
CA GLY A 171 -26.92 9.40 0.49
C GLY A 171 -27.61 10.43 1.39
N ALA A 172 -27.41 11.71 1.12
CA ALA A 172 -28.03 12.81 1.86
C ALA A 172 -29.53 12.97 1.57
N GLU A 173 -30.04 12.42 0.45
CA GLU A 173 -31.48 12.45 0.10
C GLU A 173 -32.30 11.39 0.86
N GLY A 174 -31.65 10.56 1.67
CA GLY A 174 -32.29 9.69 2.66
C GLY A 174 -32.15 8.23 2.29
N ILE A 175 -31.11 7.60 2.83
CA ILE A 175 -30.94 6.15 2.73
C ILE A 175 -32.11 5.52 3.50
N PRO A 176 -32.97 4.70 2.84
CA PRO A 176 -34.00 3.98 3.57
C PRO A 176 -33.32 3.18 4.68
N SER A 177 -33.83 3.29 5.91
CA SER A 177 -33.36 2.52 7.07
C SER A 177 -33.05 1.09 6.63
N VAL A 178 -31.86 0.55 6.95
CA VAL A 178 -31.33 -0.75 6.45
C VAL A 178 -32.39 -1.86 6.46
N ASN A 179 -33.31 -1.83 7.44
CA ASN A 179 -34.45 -2.74 7.57
C ASN A 179 -35.44 -2.75 6.38
N LYS A 180 -35.41 -1.73 5.51
CA LYS A 180 -36.27 -1.59 4.33
C LYS A 180 -35.62 -2.06 3.04
N LEU A 181 -34.32 -2.40 3.07
CA LEU A 181 -33.66 -2.98 1.91
C LEU A 181 -34.17 -4.41 1.66
N PRO A 182 -34.20 -4.86 0.39
CA PRO A 182 -34.48 -6.26 0.07
C PRO A 182 -33.62 -7.19 0.92
N TRP A 183 -34.18 -8.31 1.35
CA TRP A 183 -33.49 -9.24 2.26
C TRP A 183 -32.15 -9.75 1.70
N TRP A 184 -32.02 -9.85 0.37
CA TRP A 184 -30.79 -10.28 -0.29
C TRP A 184 -29.65 -9.25 -0.16
N VAL A 185 -29.97 -7.94 -0.14
CA VAL A 185 -28.98 -6.86 0.08
C VAL A 185 -28.49 -6.85 1.53
N ARG A 186 -29.30 -7.33 2.47
CA ARG A 186 -28.95 -7.40 3.89
C ARG A 186 -27.95 -8.51 4.21
N ARG A 187 -27.68 -9.44 3.29
CA ARG A 187 -26.71 -10.50 3.52
C ARG A 187 -25.30 -9.96 3.42
N ALA A 188 -24.45 -10.34 4.38
CA ALA A 188 -23.07 -9.88 4.47
C ALA A 188 -22.24 -10.19 3.21
N TRP A 189 -22.45 -11.35 2.58
CA TRP A 189 -21.78 -11.71 1.33
C TRP A 189 -22.17 -10.81 0.15
N THR A 190 -23.43 -10.36 0.08
CA THR A 190 -23.87 -9.45 -0.98
C THR A 190 -23.22 -8.08 -0.85
N VAL A 191 -23.14 -7.57 0.39
CA VAL A 191 -22.45 -6.30 0.69
C VAL A 191 -20.95 -6.41 0.43
N SER A 192 -20.34 -7.56 0.75
CA SER A 192 -18.95 -7.86 0.39
C SER A 192 -18.74 -7.87 -1.11
N GLY A 193 -19.57 -8.62 -1.84
CA GLY A 193 -19.47 -8.80 -3.29
C GLY A 193 -19.65 -7.48 -4.01
N LEU A 194 -20.65 -6.70 -3.62
CA LEU A 194 -20.83 -5.34 -4.13
C LEU A 194 -19.62 -4.45 -3.82
N GLY A 195 -19.09 -4.51 -2.59
CA GLY A 195 -17.90 -3.75 -2.19
C GLY A 195 -16.65 -4.12 -2.98
N LEU A 196 -16.56 -5.38 -3.44
CA LEU A 196 -15.45 -5.91 -4.25
C LEU A 196 -15.62 -5.62 -5.75
N VAL A 197 -16.84 -5.33 -6.22
CA VAL A 197 -17.10 -4.88 -7.60
C VAL A 197 -17.04 -3.35 -7.71
N ALA A 198 -17.53 -2.65 -6.69
CA ALA A 198 -17.71 -1.20 -6.70
C ALA A 198 -17.23 -0.58 -5.37
N PRO A 199 -16.17 0.26 -5.39
CA PRO A 199 -15.60 0.84 -4.19
C PRO A 199 -16.64 1.65 -3.38
N GLY A 200 -16.68 1.41 -2.08
CA GLY A 200 -17.56 2.12 -1.15
C GLY A 200 -19.04 1.73 -1.22
N SER A 201 -19.45 0.83 -2.12
CA SER A 201 -20.87 0.47 -2.30
C SER A 201 -21.46 -0.18 -1.05
N GLY A 202 -20.69 -1.03 -0.35
CA GLY A 202 -21.13 -1.61 0.91
C GLY A 202 -21.33 -0.57 2.03
N LEU A 203 -20.51 0.48 2.05
CA LEU A 203 -20.66 1.62 2.98
C LEU A 203 -21.88 2.47 2.64
N LEU A 204 -22.21 2.60 1.34
CA LEU A 204 -23.42 3.29 0.93
C LEU A 204 -24.66 2.51 1.40
N MET A 205 -24.68 1.19 1.22
CA MET A 205 -25.79 0.32 1.64
C MET A 205 -25.96 0.29 3.17
N SER A 206 -24.88 0.47 3.94
CA SER A 206 -24.92 0.54 5.40
C SER A 206 -25.35 1.91 5.95
N GLY A 207 -25.70 2.87 5.08
CA GLY A 207 -26.13 4.20 5.52
C GLY A 207 -25.01 5.24 5.65
N ARG A 208 -23.77 4.90 5.29
CA ARG A 208 -22.57 5.74 5.51
C ARG A 208 -22.07 6.41 4.24
N ALA A 209 -22.94 7.15 3.56
CA ALA A 209 -22.61 7.78 2.27
C ALA A 209 -21.40 8.72 2.29
N GLY A 210 -21.16 9.45 3.39
CA GLY A 210 -19.96 10.29 3.52
C GLY A 210 -18.66 9.49 3.43
N ARG A 211 -18.62 8.31 4.08
CA ARG A 211 -17.45 7.41 4.00
C ARG A 211 -17.36 6.72 2.65
N ALA A 212 -18.50 6.31 2.08
CA ALA A 212 -18.56 5.74 0.74
C ALA A 212 -17.98 6.71 -0.31
N ALA A 213 -18.33 8.00 -0.21
CA ALA A 213 -17.81 9.04 -1.10
C ALA A 213 -16.30 9.24 -0.93
N LEU A 214 -15.79 9.25 0.31
CA LEU A 214 -14.34 9.36 0.57
C LEU A 214 -13.56 8.15 0.03
N VAL A 215 -14.10 6.94 0.20
CA VAL A 215 -13.50 5.71 -0.35
C VAL A 215 -13.45 5.77 -1.87
N LEU A 216 -14.57 6.13 -2.50
CA LEU A 216 -14.66 6.26 -3.94
C LEU A 216 -13.69 7.32 -4.46
N TRP A 217 -13.63 8.47 -3.79
CA TRP A 217 -12.65 9.52 -4.11
C TRP A 217 -11.22 9.00 -4.00
N GLY A 218 -10.87 8.30 -2.92
CA GLY A 218 -9.54 7.72 -2.71
C GLY A 218 -9.12 6.68 -3.75
N ALA A 219 -10.02 6.21 -4.63
CA ALA A 219 -9.68 5.31 -5.73
C ALA A 219 -9.03 6.02 -6.94
N TRP A 220 -9.15 7.35 -7.06
CA TRP A 220 -8.65 8.10 -8.22
C TRP A 220 -7.13 7.93 -8.45
N PRO A 221 -6.25 7.95 -7.43
CA PRO A 221 -4.81 7.80 -7.66
C PRO A 221 -4.48 6.40 -8.19
N VAL A 222 -5.20 5.38 -7.73
CA VAL A 222 -5.04 3.99 -8.16
C VAL A 222 -5.42 3.84 -9.63
N VAL A 223 -6.54 4.45 -10.04
CA VAL A 223 -6.99 4.42 -11.44
C VAL A 223 -6.05 5.23 -12.33
N ALA A 224 -5.61 6.41 -11.91
CA ALA A 224 -4.62 7.18 -12.63
C ALA A 224 -3.32 6.36 -12.81
N ALA A 225 -2.82 5.76 -11.74
CA ALA A 225 -1.64 4.91 -11.78
C ALA A 225 -1.81 3.69 -12.70
N ALA A 226 -2.97 3.03 -12.69
CA ALA A 226 -3.26 1.92 -13.60
C ALA A 226 -3.29 2.35 -15.08
N VAL A 227 -3.84 3.53 -15.37
CA VAL A 227 -3.81 4.11 -16.72
C VAL A 227 -2.38 4.41 -17.14
N LEU A 228 -1.55 4.94 -16.23
CA LEU A 228 -0.13 5.19 -16.51
C LEU A 228 0.63 3.89 -16.82
N LEU A 229 0.47 2.84 -16.01
CA LEU A 229 1.12 1.54 -16.25
C LEU A 229 0.65 0.90 -17.54
N ARG A 230 -0.65 0.96 -17.85
CA ARG A 230 -1.19 0.46 -19.12
C ARG A 230 -0.52 1.11 -20.33
N ASN A 231 -0.16 2.38 -20.23
CA ASN A 231 0.54 3.13 -21.29
C ASN A 231 2.06 3.18 -21.07
N GLY A 232 2.60 2.44 -20.10
CA GLY A 232 4.01 2.51 -19.70
C GLY A 232 4.97 2.12 -20.84
N LEU A 233 4.61 1.12 -21.64
CA LEU A 233 5.40 0.71 -22.80
C LEU A 233 5.37 1.74 -23.93
N SER A 234 4.21 2.34 -24.20
CA SER A 234 4.11 3.42 -25.20
C SER A 234 4.89 4.65 -24.73
N LEU A 235 4.82 5.00 -23.44
CA LEU A 235 5.63 6.04 -22.82
C LEU A 235 7.12 5.75 -22.97
N TRP A 236 7.54 4.50 -22.75
CA TRP A 236 8.93 4.07 -22.92
C TRP A 236 9.42 4.25 -24.36
N ARG A 237 8.74 3.61 -25.32
CA ARG A 237 9.08 3.69 -26.75
C ARG A 237 9.10 5.12 -27.27
N HIS A 238 8.17 5.95 -26.80
CA HIS A 238 8.16 7.36 -27.17
C HIS A 238 9.44 8.09 -26.70
N HIS A 239 9.84 7.93 -25.45
CA HIS A 239 11.08 8.52 -24.95
C HIS A 239 12.33 7.94 -25.63
N GLU A 240 12.23 6.71 -26.14
CA GLU A 240 13.31 6.03 -26.87
C GLU A 240 13.50 6.72 -28.21
N THR A 241 12.41 6.89 -28.95
CA THR A 241 12.41 7.61 -30.24
C THR A 241 12.81 9.08 -30.09
N ALA A 242 12.49 9.71 -28.96
CA ALA A 242 12.85 11.10 -28.69
C ALA A 242 14.32 11.29 -28.27
N GLY A 243 15.09 10.22 -28.08
CA GLY A 243 16.49 10.26 -27.64
C GLY A 243 16.69 10.68 -26.18
N TRP A 244 15.61 10.89 -25.42
CA TRP A 244 15.66 11.34 -24.01
C TRP A 244 16.08 10.23 -23.04
N LEU A 245 15.98 8.98 -23.50
CA LEU A 245 16.27 7.78 -22.72
C LEU A 245 17.74 7.65 -22.30
N ALA A 246 18.67 8.27 -23.02
CA ALA A 246 20.09 8.25 -22.69
C ALA A 246 20.38 8.83 -21.29
N ASP A 247 19.69 9.91 -20.93
CA ASP A 247 19.97 10.64 -19.69
C ASP A 247 18.97 10.30 -18.57
N HIS A 248 17.72 9.95 -18.88
CA HIS A 248 16.64 9.85 -17.88
C HIS A 248 15.91 8.51 -17.83
N GLY A 249 16.39 7.49 -18.56
CA GLY A 249 15.73 6.18 -18.62
C GLY A 249 15.47 5.58 -17.24
N VAL A 250 16.50 5.54 -16.40
CA VAL A 250 16.41 4.97 -15.05
C VAL A 250 15.39 5.70 -14.17
N LEU A 251 15.27 7.03 -14.31
CA LEU A 251 14.29 7.81 -13.56
C LEU A 251 12.86 7.47 -13.97
N LEU A 252 12.61 7.31 -15.27
CA LEU A 252 11.31 6.90 -15.80
C LEU A 252 10.94 5.50 -15.31
N GLU A 253 11.87 4.55 -15.35
CA GLU A 253 11.67 3.19 -14.84
C GLU A 253 11.33 3.18 -13.34
N ARG A 254 12.08 3.94 -12.53
CA ARG A 254 11.78 4.10 -11.10
C ARG A 254 10.41 4.74 -10.87
N GLY A 255 10.02 5.69 -11.72
CA GLY A 255 8.68 6.26 -11.75
C GLY A 255 7.61 5.19 -11.99
N LEU A 256 7.80 4.33 -12.98
CA LEU A 256 6.89 3.21 -13.26
C LEU A 256 6.80 2.22 -12.10
N ILE A 257 7.91 1.91 -11.42
CA ILE A 257 7.92 1.08 -10.22
C ILE A 257 7.09 1.73 -9.10
N ALA A 258 7.28 3.03 -8.85
CA ALA A 258 6.51 3.77 -7.85
C ALA A 258 5.01 3.77 -8.18
N VAL A 259 4.65 3.95 -9.44
CA VAL A 259 3.27 3.88 -9.92
C VAL A 259 2.70 2.46 -9.74
N ALA A 260 3.46 1.40 -10.03
CA ALA A 260 3.08 0.02 -9.78
C ALA A 260 2.82 -0.24 -8.28
N ALA A 261 3.67 0.30 -7.41
CA ALA A 261 3.47 0.22 -5.96
C ALA A 261 2.17 0.90 -5.51
N VAL A 262 1.82 2.06 -6.09
CA VAL A 262 0.54 2.75 -5.82
C VAL A 262 -0.65 1.88 -6.22
N VAL A 263 -0.59 1.19 -7.38
CA VAL A 263 -1.65 0.27 -7.80
C VAL A 263 -1.78 -0.92 -6.84
N ALA A 264 -0.66 -1.54 -6.46
CA ALA A 264 -0.65 -2.67 -5.54
C ALA A 264 -1.20 -2.29 -4.14
N LEU A 265 -0.73 -1.18 -3.57
CA LEU A 265 -1.23 -0.66 -2.29
C LEU A 265 -2.70 -0.25 -2.37
N GLY A 266 -3.10 0.35 -3.50
CA GLY A 266 -4.48 0.69 -3.80
C GLY A 266 -5.40 -0.53 -3.82
N PHE A 267 -4.96 -1.61 -4.46
CA PHE A 267 -5.69 -2.87 -4.49
C PHE A 267 -5.82 -3.50 -3.10
N LEU A 268 -4.78 -3.45 -2.27
CA LEU A 268 -4.86 -3.91 -0.87
C LEU A 268 -5.86 -3.06 -0.06
N GLY A 269 -5.80 -1.73 -0.21
CA GLY A 269 -6.76 -0.81 0.40
C GLY A 269 -8.20 -1.07 -0.05
N TYR A 270 -8.38 -1.41 -1.33
CA TYR A 270 -9.67 -1.79 -1.91
C TYR A 270 -10.24 -3.04 -1.26
N VAL A 271 -9.44 -4.10 -1.10
CA VAL A 271 -9.88 -5.34 -0.45
C VAL A 271 -10.20 -5.10 1.03
N ALA A 272 -9.34 -4.34 1.74
CA ALA A 272 -9.58 -3.97 3.13
C ALA A 272 -10.92 -3.21 3.29
N GLN A 273 -11.23 -2.32 2.34
CA GLN A 273 -12.49 -1.60 2.32
C GLN A 273 -13.70 -2.51 2.07
N ALA A 274 -13.58 -3.50 1.16
CA ALA A 274 -14.64 -4.46 0.91
C ALA A 274 -14.96 -5.28 2.20
N LEU A 275 -13.92 -5.69 2.93
CA LEU A 275 -14.05 -6.40 4.22
C LEU A 275 -14.65 -5.50 5.32
N GLU A 276 -14.32 -4.22 5.37
CA GLU A 276 -14.93 -3.27 6.31
C GLU A 276 -16.43 -3.10 6.06
N GLY A 277 -16.88 -3.22 4.79
CA GLY A 277 -18.30 -3.27 4.44
C GLY A 277 -19.02 -4.45 5.09
N VAL A 278 -18.41 -5.65 5.04
CA VAL A 278 -18.94 -6.87 5.69
C VAL A 278 -19.07 -6.69 7.19
N ARG A 279 -18.02 -6.16 7.82
CA ARG A 279 -18.00 -5.95 9.26
C ARG A 279 -19.16 -5.06 9.72
N GLN A 280 -19.44 -3.99 8.99
CA GLN A 280 -20.52 -3.08 9.34
C GLN A 280 -21.92 -3.68 9.24
N VAL A 281 -22.09 -4.73 8.43
CA VAL A 281 -23.35 -5.49 8.34
C VAL A 281 -23.47 -6.50 9.47
N MET A 282 -22.34 -7.11 9.88
CA MET A 282 -22.31 -8.12 10.93
C MET A 282 -22.40 -7.55 12.36
N VAL A 283 -21.97 -6.31 12.58
CA VAL A 283 -22.14 -5.67 13.89
C VAL A 283 -23.64 -5.45 14.12
N GLU A 284 -24.22 -6.22 15.04
CA GLU A 284 -25.61 -6.10 15.43
C GLU A 284 -25.96 -4.63 15.75
N PRO A 285 -27.09 -4.12 15.23
CA PRO A 285 -27.54 -2.76 15.51
C PRO A 285 -27.93 -2.62 16.99
N GLY A 286 -26.93 -2.36 17.85
CA GLY A 286 -27.12 -2.25 19.30
C GLY A 286 -25.82 -2.28 20.09
N LEU A 287 -24.80 -3.02 19.63
CA LEU A 287 -23.50 -3.02 20.29
C LEU A 287 -22.67 -1.81 19.85
N LYS A 288 -22.51 -0.84 20.75
CA LYS A 288 -21.54 0.27 20.63
C LYS A 288 -20.10 -0.24 20.76
N THR A 289 -19.70 -1.23 20.00
CA THR A 289 -18.30 -1.63 19.96
C THR A 289 -17.60 -0.74 18.95
N ARG A 290 -16.95 0.30 19.46
CA ARG A 290 -16.03 1.19 18.74
C ARG A 290 -14.76 0.41 18.39
N VAL A 291 -14.88 -0.72 17.71
CA VAL A 291 -13.72 -1.57 17.38
C VAL A 291 -12.97 -0.93 16.23
N LYS A 292 -11.68 -0.71 16.44
CA LYS A 292 -10.65 -0.35 15.45
C LYS A 292 -10.47 -1.50 14.44
N GLY A 293 -11.52 -1.82 13.69
CA GLY A 293 -11.61 -2.99 12.81
C GLY A 293 -10.75 -2.89 11.55
N ASP A 294 -10.46 -1.67 11.09
CA ASP A 294 -9.72 -1.44 9.85
C ASP A 294 -8.32 -2.09 9.86
N TYR A 295 -7.67 -2.18 11.02
CA TYR A 295 -6.35 -2.83 11.16
C TYR A 295 -6.41 -4.35 10.99
N TYR A 296 -7.50 -5.01 11.37
CA TYR A 296 -7.59 -6.47 11.28
C TYR A 296 -7.79 -6.93 9.84
N ALA A 297 -8.57 -6.20 9.03
CA ALA A 297 -8.72 -6.50 7.62
C ALA A 297 -7.39 -6.32 6.86
N VAL A 298 -6.69 -5.22 7.14
CA VAL A 298 -5.35 -4.99 6.59
C VAL A 298 -4.36 -6.06 7.06
N ALA A 299 -4.39 -6.44 8.33
CA ALA A 299 -3.52 -7.48 8.88
C ALA A 299 -3.80 -8.85 8.25
N VAL A 300 -5.06 -9.23 8.04
CA VAL A 300 -5.43 -10.50 7.38
C VAL A 300 -4.97 -10.50 5.92
N MET A 301 -5.08 -9.38 5.21
CA MET A 301 -4.59 -9.27 3.84
C MET A 301 -3.07 -9.33 3.76
N ALA A 302 -2.37 -8.60 4.63
CA ALA A 302 -0.91 -8.66 4.73
C ALA A 302 -0.45 -10.08 5.09
N PHE A 303 -1.18 -10.76 5.97
CA PHE A 303 -0.91 -12.15 6.35
C PHE A 303 -1.16 -13.12 5.19
N ALA A 304 -2.26 -12.98 4.45
CA ALA A 304 -2.54 -13.81 3.29
C ALA A 304 -1.48 -13.62 2.19
N LEU A 305 -1.06 -12.38 1.94
CA LEU A 305 0.04 -12.08 1.02
C LEU A 305 1.35 -12.71 1.49
N ALA A 306 1.68 -12.58 2.77
CA ALA A 306 2.86 -13.21 3.35
C ALA A 306 2.80 -14.74 3.23
N LEU A 307 1.63 -15.36 3.43
CA LEU A 307 1.44 -16.80 3.24
C LEU A 307 1.67 -17.23 1.79
N VAL A 308 1.20 -16.48 0.80
CA VAL A 308 1.46 -16.79 -0.61
C VAL A 308 2.96 -16.75 -0.91
N VAL A 309 3.66 -15.72 -0.42
CA VAL A 309 5.11 -15.58 -0.59
C VAL A 309 5.88 -16.71 0.10
N VAL A 310 5.48 -17.09 1.31
CA VAL A 310 6.14 -18.15 2.09
C VAL A 310 5.82 -19.54 1.57
N ALA A 311 4.61 -19.78 1.04
CA ALA A 311 4.18 -21.10 0.61
C ALA A 311 4.90 -21.59 -0.66
N ASN A 312 5.17 -20.69 -1.62
CA ASN A 312 5.81 -21.06 -2.90
C ASN A 312 6.79 -19.98 -3.41
N PRO A 313 7.85 -19.63 -2.64
CA PRO A 313 8.77 -18.55 -2.99
C PRO A 313 9.49 -18.82 -4.32
N ALA A 314 9.85 -20.08 -4.60
CA ALA A 314 10.52 -20.48 -5.85
C ALA A 314 9.63 -20.37 -7.10
N GLN A 315 8.31 -20.54 -6.97
CA GLN A 315 7.40 -20.34 -8.10
C GLN A 315 7.21 -18.85 -8.37
N LEU A 316 7.09 -18.05 -7.30
CA LEU A 316 6.99 -16.60 -7.40
C LEU A 316 8.26 -15.98 -7.99
N ALA A 317 9.45 -16.41 -7.52
CA ALA A 317 10.74 -15.98 -8.06
C ALA A 317 10.82 -16.24 -9.57
N ARG A 318 10.43 -17.44 -10.04
CA ARG A 318 10.38 -17.75 -11.49
C ARG A 318 9.44 -16.86 -12.27
N GLN A 319 8.26 -16.52 -11.73
CA GLN A 319 7.31 -15.64 -12.41
C GLN A 319 7.84 -14.20 -12.50
N ILE A 320 8.46 -13.71 -11.43
CA ILE A 320 9.09 -12.39 -11.36
C ILE A 320 10.25 -12.32 -12.36
N ASP A 321 11.10 -13.34 -12.39
CA ASP A 321 12.22 -13.47 -13.32
C ASP A 321 11.77 -13.49 -14.79
N THR A 322 10.73 -14.28 -15.10
CA THR A 322 10.14 -14.31 -16.46
C THR A 322 9.63 -12.92 -16.87
N GLY A 323 8.99 -12.20 -15.95
CA GLY A 323 8.57 -10.81 -16.19
C GLY A 323 9.75 -9.86 -16.42
N GLY A 324 10.85 -10.04 -15.66
CA GLY A 324 12.09 -9.31 -15.86
C GLY A 324 12.71 -9.53 -17.23
N HIS A 325 12.72 -10.78 -17.71
CA HIS A 325 13.24 -11.13 -19.03
C HIS A 325 12.44 -10.46 -20.15
N ILE A 326 11.10 -10.54 -20.11
CA ILE A 326 10.22 -9.88 -21.08
C ILE A 326 10.45 -8.37 -21.11
N LEU A 327 10.58 -7.73 -19.94
CA LEU A 327 10.84 -6.29 -19.86
C LEU A 327 12.24 -5.92 -20.39
N ARG A 328 13.24 -6.79 -20.18
CA ARG A 328 14.57 -6.59 -20.75
C ARG A 328 14.55 -6.67 -22.28
N GLU A 329 13.78 -7.59 -22.86
CA GLU A 329 13.58 -7.69 -24.31
C GLU A 329 12.92 -6.42 -24.89
N GLU A 330 12.06 -5.75 -24.12
CA GLU A 330 11.45 -4.46 -24.47
C GLU A 330 12.37 -3.25 -24.20
N GLY A 331 13.62 -3.49 -23.80
CA GLY A 331 14.67 -2.47 -23.64
C GLY A 331 14.76 -1.82 -22.25
N PHE A 332 13.92 -2.21 -21.30
CA PHE A 332 14.02 -1.74 -19.90
C PHE A 332 15.32 -2.25 -19.26
N ARG A 333 15.89 -1.48 -18.34
CA ARG A 333 17.18 -1.80 -17.70
C ARG A 333 17.08 -1.90 -16.18
N ALA A 334 16.44 -0.94 -15.53
CA ALA A 334 16.31 -0.89 -14.07
C ALA A 334 15.20 -1.81 -13.52
N ILE A 335 14.05 -1.94 -14.19
CA ILE A 335 12.97 -2.83 -13.75
C ILE A 335 13.42 -4.29 -13.77
N PRO A 336 14.02 -4.82 -14.86
CA PRO A 336 14.55 -6.19 -14.86
C PRO A 336 15.58 -6.43 -13.77
N LEU A 337 16.42 -5.44 -13.44
CA LEU A 337 17.39 -5.54 -12.35
C LEU A 337 16.69 -5.75 -11.01
N GLU A 338 15.72 -4.89 -10.67
CA GLU A 338 14.98 -5.01 -9.40
C GLU A 338 14.20 -6.33 -9.31
N LEU A 339 13.63 -6.79 -10.44
CA LEU A 339 12.96 -8.09 -10.50
C LEU A 339 13.94 -9.24 -10.31
N SER A 340 15.12 -9.20 -10.92
CA SER A 340 16.17 -10.22 -10.76
C SER A 340 16.70 -10.26 -9.32
N LEU A 341 16.91 -9.10 -8.70
CA LEU A 341 17.30 -8.99 -7.29
C LEU A 341 16.22 -9.54 -6.36
N LEU A 342 14.95 -9.26 -6.65
CA LEU A 342 13.83 -9.80 -5.89
C LEU A 342 13.74 -11.32 -6.05
N SER A 343 13.91 -11.85 -7.26
CA SER A 343 13.97 -13.29 -7.54
C SER A 343 15.11 -13.97 -6.78
N ALA A 344 16.31 -13.38 -6.80
CA ALA A 344 17.48 -13.89 -6.07
C ALA A 344 17.26 -13.88 -4.54
N ARG A 345 16.48 -12.92 -4.00
CA ARG A 345 16.10 -12.90 -2.58
C ARG A 345 15.04 -13.92 -2.23
N LEU A 346 14.09 -14.17 -3.14
CA LEU A 346 13.01 -15.13 -2.93
C LEU A 346 13.50 -16.58 -3.05
N ASP A 347 14.40 -16.85 -4.00
CA ASP A 347 14.98 -18.18 -4.23
C ASP A 347 16.51 -18.09 -4.39
N PRO A 348 17.25 -17.98 -3.26
CA PRO A 348 18.70 -17.85 -3.27
C PRO A 348 19.44 -19.12 -3.70
N ALA A 349 18.74 -20.25 -3.86
CA ALA A 349 19.33 -21.50 -4.34
C ALA A 349 19.60 -21.47 -5.86
N ARG A 350 18.93 -20.58 -6.59
CA ARG A 350 19.13 -20.39 -8.03
C ARG A 350 20.15 -19.31 -8.30
N VAL A 351 21.35 -19.75 -8.66
CA VAL A 351 22.49 -18.87 -8.95
C VAL A 351 22.24 -18.01 -10.19
N GLU A 352 21.40 -18.47 -11.11
CA GLU A 352 21.08 -17.79 -12.36
C GLU A 352 20.51 -16.38 -12.11
N TYR A 353 19.68 -16.19 -11.08
CA TYR A 353 19.11 -14.88 -10.75
C TYR A 353 20.17 -13.88 -10.30
N ALA A 354 21.16 -14.35 -9.54
CA ALA A 354 22.26 -13.51 -9.09
C ALA A 354 23.17 -13.12 -10.24
N LEU A 355 23.49 -14.06 -11.14
CA LEU A 355 24.28 -13.78 -12.33
C LEU A 355 23.59 -12.79 -13.27
N GLN A 356 22.28 -12.95 -13.52
CA GLN A 356 21.53 -12.00 -14.33
C GLN A 356 21.53 -10.58 -13.72
N ALA A 357 21.40 -10.46 -12.39
CA ALA A 357 21.50 -9.17 -11.72
C ALA A 357 22.90 -8.55 -11.84
N MET A 358 23.97 -9.34 -11.78
CA MET A 358 25.34 -8.86 -12.02
C MET A 358 25.52 -8.34 -13.45
N ASP A 359 25.01 -9.07 -14.44
CA ASP A 359 25.06 -8.65 -15.85
C ASP A 359 24.34 -7.31 -16.03
N LEU A 360 23.14 -7.18 -15.43
CA LEU A 360 22.35 -5.94 -15.49
C LEU A 360 23.03 -4.77 -14.76
N TYR A 361 23.69 -5.01 -13.63
CA TYR A 361 24.50 -3.98 -12.96
C TYR A 361 25.66 -3.54 -13.86
N SER A 362 26.33 -4.47 -14.53
CA SER A 362 27.41 -4.14 -15.46
C SER A 362 26.91 -3.36 -16.67
N GLU A 363 25.73 -3.70 -17.21
CA GLU A 363 25.08 -2.96 -18.30
C GLU A 363 24.68 -1.53 -17.92
N LEU A 364 24.38 -1.30 -16.64
CA LEU A 364 24.09 0.02 -16.07
C LEU A 364 25.37 0.81 -15.68
N GLY A 365 26.56 0.25 -15.90
CA GLY A 365 27.84 0.87 -15.50
C GLY A 365 28.13 0.80 -13.99
N ALA A 366 27.33 0.06 -13.23
CA ALA A 366 27.47 -0.11 -11.78
C ALA A 366 28.39 -1.29 -11.43
N HIS A 367 29.61 -1.30 -11.97
CA HIS A 367 30.55 -2.42 -11.83
C HIS A 367 30.90 -2.77 -10.38
N GLU A 368 31.01 -1.77 -9.50
CA GLU A 368 31.26 -2.00 -8.07
C GLU A 368 30.15 -2.84 -7.41
N GLN A 369 28.90 -2.65 -7.82
CA GLN A 369 27.75 -3.37 -7.29
C GLN A 369 27.71 -4.81 -7.84
N ALA A 370 28.08 -4.98 -9.12
CA ALA A 370 28.25 -6.30 -9.71
C ALA A 370 29.36 -7.10 -9.01
N ASP A 371 30.51 -6.47 -8.73
CA ASP A 371 31.64 -7.09 -8.03
C ASP A 371 31.30 -7.45 -6.57
N ALA A 372 30.60 -6.56 -5.86
CA ALA A 372 30.12 -6.84 -4.51
C ALA A 372 29.17 -8.04 -4.50
N MET A 373 28.26 -8.13 -5.47
CA MET A 373 27.33 -9.25 -5.61
C MET A 373 28.07 -10.55 -5.98
N ARG A 374 29.10 -10.47 -6.82
CA ARG A 374 29.98 -11.61 -7.17
C ARG A 374 30.69 -12.16 -5.95
N ALA A 375 31.32 -11.28 -5.16
CA ALA A 375 31.97 -11.67 -3.91
C ALA A 375 30.99 -12.32 -2.92
N GLN A 376 29.76 -11.80 -2.83
CA GLN A 376 28.71 -12.40 -2.00
C GLN A 376 28.29 -13.79 -2.50
N LEU A 377 28.16 -13.96 -3.82
CA LEU A 377 27.83 -15.25 -4.42
C LEU A 377 28.95 -16.28 -4.18
N ASP A 378 30.21 -15.90 -4.40
CA ASP A 378 31.38 -16.77 -4.15
C ASP A 378 31.45 -17.20 -2.68
N ALA A 379 31.21 -16.28 -1.75
CA ALA A 379 31.15 -16.60 -0.32
C ALA A 379 30.02 -17.58 0.03
N ASN A 380 28.84 -17.43 -0.59
CA ASN A 380 27.71 -18.33 -0.38
C ASN A 380 27.97 -19.72 -0.99
N LEU A 381 28.48 -19.80 -2.22
CA LEU A 381 28.83 -21.05 -2.89
C LEU A 381 29.91 -21.81 -2.12
N GLY A 382 30.94 -21.12 -1.62
CA GLY A 382 31.97 -21.72 -0.78
C GLY A 382 31.40 -22.39 0.48
N ARG A 383 30.37 -21.79 1.11
CA ARG A 383 29.66 -22.40 2.25
C ARG A 383 28.89 -23.65 1.84
N TYR A 384 28.18 -23.63 0.72
CA TYR A 384 27.44 -24.80 0.24
C TYR A 384 28.36 -25.95 -0.14
N VAL A 385 29.46 -25.67 -0.86
CA VAL A 385 30.48 -26.68 -1.19
C VAL A 385 31.08 -27.30 0.07
N ALA A 386 31.40 -26.49 1.08
CA ALA A 386 31.91 -26.99 2.36
C ALA A 386 30.89 -27.89 3.10
N LEU A 387 29.59 -27.54 3.06
CA LEU A 387 28.52 -28.36 3.64
C LEU A 387 28.39 -29.70 2.91
N VAL A 388 28.33 -29.69 1.57
CA VAL A 388 28.24 -30.90 0.74
C VAL A 388 29.46 -31.79 0.94
N GLN A 389 30.67 -31.22 0.99
CA GLN A 389 31.89 -31.98 1.28
C GLN A 389 31.85 -32.63 2.66
N ARG A 390 31.36 -31.90 3.68
CA ARG A 390 31.23 -32.43 5.05
C ARG A 390 30.21 -33.57 5.12
N GLU A 391 29.08 -33.41 4.45
CA GLU A 391 28.02 -34.42 4.40
C GLU A 391 28.47 -35.66 3.63
N ALA A 392 29.11 -35.48 2.46
CA ALA A 392 29.72 -36.57 1.71
C ALA A 392 30.78 -37.33 2.51
N VAL A 393 31.64 -36.64 3.26
CA VAL A 393 32.62 -37.29 4.15
C VAL A 393 31.92 -38.09 5.26
N SER A 394 30.79 -37.61 5.79
CA SER A 394 30.03 -38.29 6.83
C SER A 394 29.21 -39.48 6.32
N GLU A 395 28.61 -39.37 5.13
CA GLU A 395 27.69 -40.36 4.58
C GLU A 395 28.45 -41.50 3.87
N PHE A 396 29.52 -41.18 3.14
CA PHE A 396 30.34 -42.19 2.48
C PHE A 396 31.34 -42.86 3.41
N GLY A 397 31.34 -42.53 4.70
CA GLY A 397 32.25 -43.12 5.68
C GLY A 397 33.70 -43.06 5.19
N LEU A 398 34.06 -42.00 4.45
CA LEU A 398 35.44 -41.65 4.16
C LEU A 398 36.03 -41.16 5.49
N ALA A 399 36.15 -42.10 6.42
CA ALA A 399 37.00 -42.03 7.57
C ALA A 399 38.31 -41.54 7.01
N ARG A 400 38.54 -40.24 7.26
CA ARG A 400 39.78 -39.51 7.06
C ARG A 400 40.88 -40.54 7.10
N ALA A 401 41.36 -40.98 5.94
CA ALA A 401 42.33 -42.05 5.86
C ALA A 401 43.42 -41.59 6.81
N GLU A 402 43.56 -42.28 7.95
CA GLU A 402 44.64 -41.98 8.87
C GLU A 402 45.87 -41.93 7.97
N PRO A 403 46.67 -40.84 8.00
CA PRO A 403 47.88 -40.80 7.22
C PRO A 403 48.67 -42.01 7.66
N THR A 404 48.61 -43.08 6.85
CA THR A 404 49.24 -44.35 7.14
C THR A 404 50.66 -43.96 7.40
N ARG A 405 51.07 -44.05 8.67
CA ARG A 405 52.39 -43.66 9.16
C ARG A 405 53.35 -44.39 8.23
N THR A 406 53.90 -43.67 7.27
CA THR A 406 54.86 -44.21 6.33
C THR A 406 56.05 -44.54 7.18
N ARG A 407 56.12 -45.80 7.59
CA ARG A 407 57.34 -46.41 8.11
C ARG A 407 58.41 -46.03 7.10
N PRO A 408 59.51 -45.35 7.50
CA PRO A 408 60.52 -44.92 6.55
C PRO A 408 61.03 -46.15 5.83
N ALA A 409 60.62 -46.28 4.56
CA ALA A 409 61.13 -47.29 3.67
C ALA A 409 62.57 -46.91 3.42
N ARG A 410 63.45 -47.69 4.04
CA ARG A 410 64.89 -47.74 3.83
C ARG A 410 65.17 -47.59 2.33
N ALA A 411 65.98 -46.60 2.01
CA ALA A 411 66.46 -46.29 0.68
C ALA A 411 66.89 -47.56 -0.06
N ALA A 412 66.21 -47.84 -1.18
CA ALA A 412 66.76 -48.62 -2.26
C ALA A 412 66.69 -47.72 -3.50
N ALA A 413 67.84 -47.13 -3.80
CA ALA A 413 68.08 -46.39 -5.03
C ALA A 413 67.90 -47.35 -6.22
N VAL A 414 66.96 -47.03 -7.10
CA VAL A 414 66.95 -47.51 -8.47
C VAL A 414 66.71 -46.30 -9.34
N GLU A 415 67.82 -45.72 -9.79
CA GLU A 415 67.83 -44.74 -10.87
C GLU A 415 67.31 -45.43 -12.13
N THR A 416 66.21 -44.94 -12.69
CA THR A 416 65.83 -45.24 -14.08
C THR A 416 65.62 -43.90 -14.79
N PRO A 417 66.46 -43.55 -15.78
CA PRO A 417 66.29 -42.31 -16.51
C PRO A 417 65.10 -42.44 -17.47
N VAL A 418 64.03 -41.70 -17.20
CA VAL A 418 62.92 -41.51 -18.13
C VAL A 418 63.37 -40.52 -19.20
N GLN A 419 63.56 -41.02 -20.42
CA GLN A 419 63.78 -40.20 -21.61
C GLN A 419 62.55 -39.32 -21.88
N VAL A 420 62.73 -38.01 -21.76
CA VAL A 420 61.77 -37.00 -22.22
C VAL A 420 61.84 -36.96 -23.75
N ARG A 421 60.82 -37.51 -24.40
CA ARG A 421 60.60 -37.36 -25.83
C ARG A 421 59.91 -36.01 -26.07
N THR A 422 60.70 -35.03 -26.50
CA THR A 422 60.23 -33.74 -27.03
C THR A 422 59.55 -33.97 -28.39
N GLU A 423 58.25 -33.70 -28.47
CA GLU A 423 57.57 -33.47 -29.76
C GLU A 423 57.70 -31.99 -30.16
N PRO A 424 58.03 -31.69 -31.43
CA PRO A 424 58.20 -30.32 -31.89
C PRO A 424 56.87 -29.62 -32.14
N THR A 425 56.76 -28.43 -31.55
CA THR A 425 55.79 -27.38 -31.82
C THR A 425 55.69 -27.11 -33.33
N ARG A 426 54.49 -27.32 -33.91
CA ARG A 426 54.16 -26.88 -35.27
C ARG A 426 53.48 -25.53 -35.19
N THR A 427 54.25 -24.48 -35.45
CA THR A 427 53.77 -23.13 -35.75
C THR A 427 53.00 -23.16 -37.07
N VAL A 428 51.70 -22.85 -37.03
CA VAL A 428 50.94 -22.46 -38.22
C VAL A 428 50.67 -20.97 -38.09
N GLU A 429 51.53 -20.22 -38.76
CA GLU A 429 51.36 -18.81 -39.06
C GLU A 429 50.27 -18.71 -40.14
N THR A 430 49.15 -18.05 -39.82
CA THR A 430 48.16 -17.66 -40.83
C THR A 430 47.90 -16.18 -40.67
N ALA A 431 48.41 -15.43 -41.63
CA ALA A 431 48.25 -13.99 -41.78
C ALA A 431 46.77 -13.64 -41.97
N ALA A 432 46.28 -12.68 -41.18
CA ALA A 432 45.05 -11.96 -41.44
C ALA A 432 45.39 -10.52 -41.86
N PRO A 433 44.71 -9.94 -42.88
CA PRO A 433 45.02 -8.62 -43.39
C PRO A 433 44.58 -7.52 -42.40
N ALA A 434 45.46 -6.52 -42.26
CA ALA A 434 45.21 -5.29 -41.54
C ALA A 434 44.08 -4.49 -42.21
N VAL A 435 42.99 -4.25 -41.47
CA VAL A 435 41.99 -3.23 -41.78
C VAL A 435 42.25 -2.07 -40.82
N GLU A 436 42.73 -0.97 -41.38
CA GLU A 436 42.97 0.30 -40.68
C GLU A 436 41.62 0.99 -40.43
N VAL A 437 41.11 0.87 -39.20
CA VAL A 437 39.92 1.59 -38.73
C VAL A 437 40.38 2.83 -37.96
N THR A 438 40.25 3.99 -38.59
CA THR A 438 40.44 5.30 -37.96
C THR A 438 39.36 5.51 -36.91
N ALA A 439 39.68 5.29 -35.63
CA ALA A 439 38.78 5.57 -34.52
C ALA A 439 38.75 7.09 -34.24
N ALA A 440 37.53 7.66 -34.21
CA ALA A 440 37.27 8.97 -33.64
C ALA A 440 37.60 8.97 -32.13
N PRO A 441 38.04 10.11 -31.56
CA PRO A 441 38.39 10.18 -30.15
C PRO A 441 37.19 9.83 -29.26
N PRO A 442 37.39 9.03 -28.19
CA PRO A 442 36.32 8.67 -27.27
C PRO A 442 35.84 9.94 -26.55
N ALA A 443 34.53 10.19 -26.61
CA ALA A 443 33.88 11.18 -25.78
C ALA A 443 34.04 10.75 -24.31
N GLU A 444 34.49 11.68 -23.47
CA GLU A 444 34.62 11.46 -22.03
C GLU A 444 33.24 11.08 -21.45
N PRO A 445 33.11 9.96 -20.72
CA PRO A 445 31.87 9.65 -20.02
C PRO A 445 31.68 10.67 -18.89
N VAL A 446 30.58 11.41 -18.93
CA VAL A 446 30.09 12.19 -17.80
C VAL A 446 29.68 11.18 -16.73
N VAL A 447 30.58 10.92 -15.77
CA VAL A 447 30.28 10.09 -14.60
C VAL A 447 29.35 10.88 -13.70
N GLU A 448 28.05 10.72 -13.90
CA GLU A 448 27.06 11.15 -12.92
C GLU A 448 27.24 10.30 -11.67
N LYS A 449 27.66 10.95 -10.58
CA LYS A 449 27.93 10.31 -9.30
C LYS A 449 26.60 9.83 -8.69
N ILE A 450 26.21 8.60 -9.00
CA ILE A 450 25.06 7.95 -8.39
C ILE A 450 25.40 7.73 -6.91
N GLU A 451 24.84 8.58 -6.03
CA GLU A 451 24.95 8.35 -4.59
C GLU A 451 24.33 6.99 -4.25
N PRO A 452 25.08 6.07 -3.60
CA PRO A 452 24.52 4.81 -3.17
C PRO A 452 23.44 5.07 -2.13
N LEU A 453 22.23 4.57 -2.38
CA LEU A 453 21.18 4.48 -1.37
C LEU A 453 21.75 3.73 -0.15
N PRO A 454 21.60 4.27 1.07
CA PRO A 454 22.13 3.62 2.27
C PRO A 454 21.50 2.24 2.43
N VAL A 455 22.33 1.21 2.28
CA VAL A 455 22.02 -0.19 2.55
C VAL A 455 21.79 -0.32 4.05
N GLY A 456 20.53 -0.19 4.50
CA GLY A 456 20.19 -0.34 5.92
C GLY A 456 18.90 0.32 6.42
N LEU A 457 18.05 0.90 5.57
CA LEU A 457 16.79 1.51 6.03
C LEU A 457 15.67 0.47 6.13
N ASN A 458 15.52 -0.09 7.34
CA ASN A 458 14.32 -0.78 7.77
C ASN A 458 13.07 0.08 7.49
N ALA A 459 12.09 -0.50 6.79
CA ALA A 459 10.81 0.13 6.42
C ALA A 459 9.98 0.66 7.62
N THR A 460 10.39 0.36 8.86
CA THR A 460 9.77 0.87 10.10
C THR A 460 10.01 2.37 10.33
N TRP A 461 11.09 2.96 9.81
CA TRP A 461 11.40 4.38 10.03
C TRP A 461 10.49 5.34 9.27
N TYR A 462 10.12 5.01 8.02
CA TYR A 462 9.24 5.84 7.19
C TYR A 462 7.78 5.87 7.72
N LEU A 463 7.27 4.76 8.26
CA LEU A 463 5.94 4.73 8.90
C LEU A 463 5.91 5.54 10.21
N GLY A 464 7.03 5.60 10.94
CA GLY A 464 7.16 6.41 12.17
C GLY A 464 7.13 7.92 11.91
N ALA A 465 7.79 8.37 10.84
CA ALA A 465 7.84 9.79 10.46
C ALA A 465 6.48 10.30 9.94
N MET A 466 5.75 9.53 9.14
CA MET A 466 4.39 9.91 8.69
C MET A 466 3.38 9.98 9.85
N MET A 467 3.52 9.15 10.88
CA MET A 467 2.59 9.14 12.02
C MET A 467 2.88 10.25 13.05
N LYS A 468 4.11 10.80 13.08
CA LYS A 468 4.47 11.92 13.98
C LYS A 468 4.10 13.29 13.41
N GLY A 469 4.04 13.45 12.09
CA GLY A 469 3.65 14.70 11.41
C GLY A 469 2.16 15.07 11.49
N ALA A 470 1.29 14.16 11.93
CA ALA A 470 -0.16 14.39 12.01
C ALA A 470 -0.65 14.97 13.36
N ARG A 471 0.26 15.35 14.27
CA ARG A 471 -0.09 16.04 15.53
C ARG A 471 0.77 17.27 15.73
N GLY A 472 0.27 18.43 15.31
CA GLY A 472 0.78 19.71 15.81
C GLY A 472 0.58 20.86 14.84
N SER A 473 -0.53 21.59 14.99
CA SER A 473 -0.64 23.07 14.94
C SER A 473 -2.10 23.47 14.67
N ALA A 474 -2.87 23.65 15.74
CA ALA A 474 -4.06 24.50 15.69
C ALA A 474 -3.57 25.94 15.89
N PRO A 475 -3.85 26.89 14.99
CA PRO A 475 -3.52 28.29 15.24
C PRO A 475 -4.52 28.87 16.24
N ASP A 476 -3.99 29.38 17.36
CA ASP A 476 -4.70 30.24 18.31
C ASP A 476 -5.11 31.53 17.59
N SER A 477 -6.42 31.71 17.40
CA SER A 477 -7.00 32.99 16.99
C SER A 477 -7.29 33.84 18.21
N SER A 478 -6.29 34.59 18.67
CA SER A 478 -6.51 35.75 19.54
C SER A 478 -5.52 36.85 19.19
N ALA A 479 -6.02 37.89 18.51
CA ALA A 479 -5.42 39.21 18.56
C ALA A 479 -6.55 40.26 18.67
N PRO A 480 -6.44 41.22 19.60
CA PRO A 480 -7.38 42.32 19.78
C PRO A 480 -7.07 43.49 18.84
N GLY A 481 -8.04 44.39 18.71
CA GLY A 481 -8.05 45.44 17.69
C GLY A 481 -6.98 46.53 17.78
N LYS A 482 -6.83 47.22 16.66
CA LYS A 482 -7.04 48.66 16.49
C LYS A 482 -7.46 48.91 15.04
#